data_AF-A0AAD5QC50-F1
#
_entry.id   AF-A0AAD5QC50-F1
#
_cell.length_a   1.000
_cell.length_b   1.000
_cell.length_c   1.000
_cell.angle_alpha   90.00
_cell.angle_beta   90.00
_cell.angle_gamma   90.00
#
_symmetry.space_group_name_H-M   'P 1'
#
loop_
_entity.id
_entity.type
_entity.pdbx_description
1 polymer ?
#
loop_
_entity_poly.entity_id
_entity_poly.type
_entity_poly.pdbx_seq_one_letter_code
_entity_poly.pdbx_strand_id
1 'polypeptide(L)'
;MTAIGAPMDAPGGGGRSTMTAIGAPMDAAGGVGRSTMTAIGAPMDAAGGGGRSTMTAIGAPMDAAGGVGRSTMTAIGAPMDAAGGGGRSTMTAIGAPMDAAGDVGRSTMTAVGIPMDAAGGTGRSTMTAIGAPAGGGGRSTMTAVGTPMDAGGGVGRSTMTAVGTPMDAGVVYCGKFFKRDHN
;
A
#
# COMPACT_ATOMS: atom_id res chain seq x y z
N MET A 1 20.41 -4.14 -12.47
CA MET A 1 20.08 -5.01 -13.61
C MET A 1 18.84 -4.46 -14.28
N THR A 2 18.82 -4.41 -15.61
CA THR A 2 17.66 -3.96 -16.38
C THR A 2 17.35 -5.01 -17.44
N ALA A 3 16.09 -5.45 -17.54
CA ALA A 3 15.61 -6.33 -18.60
C ALA A 3 14.49 -5.63 -19.37
N ILE A 4 14.45 -5.89 -20.67
CA ILE A 4 13.44 -5.34 -21.57
C ILE A 4 12.89 -6.50 -22.38
N GLY A 5 11.57 -6.74 -22.32
CA GLY A 5 10.88 -7.77 -23.09
C GLY A 5 11.18 -9.22 -22.68
N ALA A 6 11.95 -9.44 -21.61
CA ALA A 6 12.22 -10.76 -21.06
C ALA A 6 11.82 -10.80 -19.57
N PRO A 7 11.23 -11.89 -19.09
CA PRO A 7 10.93 -12.05 -17.67
C PRO A 7 12.21 -11.91 -16.85
N MET A 8 12.12 -11.21 -15.73
CA MET A 8 13.24 -11.03 -14.81
C MET A 8 12.96 -11.82 -13.54
N ASP A 9 13.84 -12.77 -13.25
CA ASP A 9 13.92 -13.48 -11.97
C ASP A 9 15.17 -13.03 -11.24
N ALA A 10 15.02 -12.49 -10.03
CA ALA A 10 16.16 -12.02 -9.28
C ALA A 10 16.07 -12.33 -7.78
N PRO A 11 16.79 -13.36 -7.32
CA PRO A 11 16.84 -13.70 -5.90
C PRO A 11 17.61 -12.64 -5.10
N GLY A 12 17.20 -12.49 -3.83
CA GLY A 12 17.78 -11.51 -2.92
C GLY A 12 19.25 -11.76 -2.63
N GLY A 13 20.08 -10.72 -2.78
CA GLY A 13 21.49 -10.69 -2.37
C GLY A 13 21.74 -9.69 -1.25
N GLY A 14 22.88 -9.83 -0.56
CA GLY A 14 23.32 -8.85 0.43
C GLY A 14 23.77 -7.53 -0.22
N GLY A 15 23.51 -6.40 0.43
CA GLY A 15 23.99 -5.09 -0.01
C GLY A 15 22.94 -4.28 -0.78
N ARG A 16 23.36 -3.57 -1.84
CA ARG A 16 22.48 -2.70 -2.62
C ARG A 16 22.14 -3.31 -3.97
N SER A 17 20.85 -3.54 -4.21
CA SER A 17 20.32 -4.08 -5.47
C SER A 17 19.40 -3.06 -6.15
N THR A 18 19.46 -2.97 -7.47
CA THR A 18 18.55 -2.15 -8.28
C THR A 18 18.18 -2.92 -9.53
N MET A 19 16.88 -3.08 -9.76
CA MET A 19 16.29 -3.96 -10.77
C MET A 19 15.18 -3.26 -11.51
N THR A 20 15.17 -3.37 -12.83
CA THR A 20 14.18 -2.71 -13.68
C THR A 20 13.75 -3.65 -14.81
N ALA A 21 12.46 -3.96 -14.91
CA ALA A 21 11.88 -4.72 -16.01
C ALA A 21 10.92 -3.83 -16.80
N ILE A 22 10.94 -3.97 -18.12
CA ILE A 22 10.06 -3.21 -19.02
C ILE A 22 9.42 -4.19 -19.99
N GLY A 23 8.08 -4.22 -20.03
CA GLY A 23 7.29 -5.00 -20.98
C GLY A 23 7.32 -6.51 -20.77
N ALA A 24 7.80 -6.99 -19.62
CA ALA A 24 7.76 -8.39 -19.23
C ALA A 24 7.63 -8.54 -17.70
N PRO A 25 7.05 -9.66 -17.21
CA PRO A 25 6.85 -9.89 -15.79
C PRO A 25 8.18 -9.81 -15.00
N MET A 26 8.11 -9.25 -13.80
CA MET A 26 9.21 -9.27 -12.84
C MET A 26 8.80 -10.11 -11.63
N ASP A 27 9.63 -11.09 -11.28
CA ASP A 27 9.64 -11.73 -9.97
C ASP A 27 10.98 -11.40 -9.29
N ALA A 28 10.90 -10.72 -8.14
CA ALA A 28 12.08 -10.25 -7.47
C ALA A 28 11.97 -10.31 -5.94
N ALA A 29 12.95 -10.96 -5.32
CA ALA A 29 13.10 -11.00 -3.87
C ALA A 29 14.22 -10.07 -3.41
N GLY A 30 13.95 -9.25 -2.40
CA GLY A 30 14.94 -8.44 -1.71
C GLY A 30 15.80 -9.31 -0.79
N GLY A 31 17.11 -9.05 -0.78
CA GLY A 31 18.01 -9.61 0.23
C GLY A 31 18.22 -8.66 1.40
N VAL A 32 19.28 -8.88 2.17
CA VAL A 32 19.63 -8.02 3.31
C VAL A 32 20.33 -6.76 2.82
N GLY A 33 19.73 -5.58 2.98
CA GLY A 33 20.31 -4.29 2.63
C GLY A 33 19.31 -3.35 1.96
N ARG A 34 19.69 -2.74 0.83
CA ARG A 34 18.84 -1.78 0.10
C ARG A 34 18.46 -2.29 -1.28
N SER A 35 17.18 -2.58 -1.49
CA SER A 35 16.66 -3.07 -2.75
C SER A 35 15.76 -2.04 -3.43
N THR A 36 15.87 -1.92 -4.75
CA THR A 36 14.99 -1.09 -5.57
C THR A 36 14.55 -1.91 -6.78
N MET A 37 13.24 -2.08 -6.96
CA MET A 37 12.62 -2.90 -7.99
C MET A 37 11.60 -2.07 -8.73
N THR A 38 11.67 -2.05 -10.06
CA THR A 38 10.78 -1.26 -10.91
C THR A 38 10.30 -2.10 -12.08
N ALA A 39 8.98 -2.19 -12.29
CA ALA A 39 8.38 -2.85 -13.44
C ALA A 39 7.49 -1.85 -14.19
N ILE A 40 7.54 -1.90 -15.51
CA ILE A 40 6.79 -1.01 -16.38
C ILE A 40 6.08 -1.84 -17.45
N GLY A 41 4.76 -1.71 -17.53
CA GLY A 41 3.94 -2.32 -18.59
C GLY A 41 3.76 -3.84 -18.47
N ALA A 42 4.11 -4.45 -17.35
CA ALA A 42 3.90 -5.86 -17.07
C ALA A 42 3.82 -6.13 -15.56
N PRO A 43 3.18 -7.24 -15.14
CA PRO A 43 2.99 -7.55 -13.73
C PRO A 43 4.31 -7.60 -12.94
N MET A 44 4.27 -7.13 -11.70
CA MET A 44 5.35 -7.28 -10.72
C MET A 44 4.88 -8.17 -9.58
N ASP A 45 5.65 -9.20 -9.27
CA ASP A 45 5.66 -9.87 -7.97
C ASP A 45 6.98 -9.51 -7.28
N ALA A 46 6.90 -8.87 -6.10
CA ALA A 46 8.09 -8.43 -5.41
C ALA A 46 8.01 -8.61 -3.89
N ALA A 47 8.98 -9.34 -3.33
CA ALA A 47 9.13 -9.51 -1.89
C ALA A 47 10.27 -8.65 -1.36
N GLY A 48 10.06 -7.94 -0.26
CA GLY A 48 11.08 -7.21 0.45
C GLY A 48 11.94 -8.13 1.32
N GLY A 49 13.24 -7.84 1.38
CA GLY A 49 14.17 -8.49 2.31
C GLY A 49 14.36 -7.71 3.61
N GLY A 50 15.40 -8.07 4.37
CA GLY A 50 15.81 -7.31 5.55
C GLY A 50 16.43 -5.95 5.16
N GLY A 51 15.99 -4.84 5.75
CA GLY A 51 16.55 -3.51 5.51
C GLY A 51 15.58 -2.56 4.81
N ARG A 52 15.97 -1.97 3.68
CA ARG A 52 15.15 -0.99 2.95
C ARG A 52 14.79 -1.47 1.55
N SER A 53 13.51 -1.63 1.28
CA SER A 53 13.00 -2.03 -0.03
C SER A 53 12.17 -0.92 -0.68
N THR A 54 12.29 -0.76 -1.98
CA THR A 54 11.46 0.15 -2.78
C THR A 54 11.01 -0.60 -4.02
N MET A 55 9.70 -0.73 -4.19
CA MET A 55 9.04 -1.50 -5.24
C MET A 55 8.10 -0.58 -5.98
N THR A 56 8.15 -0.58 -7.30
CA THR A 56 7.37 0.35 -8.13
C THR A 56 6.87 -0.33 -9.39
N ALA A 57 5.56 -0.37 -9.58
CA ALA A 57 4.92 -0.87 -10.79
C ALA A 57 4.17 0.24 -11.51
N ILE A 58 4.25 0.26 -12.84
CA ILE A 58 3.58 1.26 -13.68
C ILE A 58 2.84 0.54 -14.81
N GLY A 59 1.53 0.79 -14.92
CA GLY A 59 0.68 0.33 -16.03
C GLY A 59 0.36 -1.17 -16.02
N ALA A 60 0.63 -1.87 -14.92
CA ALA A 60 0.30 -3.27 -14.74
C ALA A 60 0.19 -3.65 -13.25
N PRO A 61 -0.52 -4.75 -12.92
CA PRO A 61 -0.74 -5.16 -11.53
C PRO A 61 0.55 -5.36 -10.74
N MET A 62 0.49 -5.05 -9.46
CA MET A 62 1.58 -5.23 -8.52
C MET A 62 1.12 -6.10 -7.36
N ASP A 63 1.81 -7.20 -7.13
CA ASP A 63 1.80 -7.94 -5.87
C ASP A 63 3.12 -7.64 -5.16
N ALA A 64 3.04 -7.10 -3.95
CA ALA A 64 4.23 -6.75 -3.19
C ALA A 64 4.11 -7.05 -1.70
N ALA A 65 5.10 -7.79 -1.19
CA ALA A 65 5.22 -8.08 0.22
C ALA A 65 6.38 -7.31 0.85
N GLY A 66 6.15 -6.63 1.97
CA GLY A 66 7.18 -5.98 2.75
C GLY A 66 8.06 -6.98 3.48
N GLY A 67 9.36 -6.67 3.58
CA GLY A 67 10.30 -7.42 4.42
C GLY A 67 10.45 -6.83 5.83
N VAL A 68 11.48 -7.27 6.55
CA VAL A 68 11.81 -6.70 7.87
C VAL A 68 12.58 -5.39 7.69
N GLY A 69 12.01 -4.25 8.05
CA GLY A 69 12.65 -2.94 8.05
C GLY A 69 11.76 -1.84 7.49
N ARG A 70 12.20 -1.19 6.40
CA ARG A 70 11.45 -0.11 5.73
C ARG A 70 11.11 -0.47 4.29
N SER A 71 9.83 -0.58 3.99
CA SER A 71 9.34 -0.90 2.65
C SER A 71 8.60 0.29 2.04
N THR A 72 8.77 0.51 0.75
CA THR A 72 8.00 1.49 -0.02
C THR A 72 7.47 0.80 -1.27
N MET A 73 6.16 0.79 -1.45
CA MET A 73 5.46 0.13 -2.54
C MET A 73 4.62 1.17 -3.28
N THR A 74 4.74 1.22 -4.60
CA THR A 74 4.04 2.22 -5.41
C THR A 74 3.51 1.59 -6.70
N ALA A 75 2.20 1.65 -6.93
CA ALA A 75 1.55 1.27 -8.17
C ALA A 75 0.89 2.46 -8.83
N ILE A 76 0.99 2.53 -10.15
CA ILE A 76 0.41 3.59 -10.95
C ILE A 76 -0.36 2.97 -12.10
N GLY A 77 -1.65 3.28 -12.23
CA GLY A 77 -2.50 2.93 -13.37
C GLY A 77 -2.94 1.46 -13.41
N ALA A 78 -2.71 0.68 -12.36
CA ALA A 78 -3.14 -0.71 -12.25
C ALA A 78 -3.24 -1.18 -10.78
N PRO A 79 -3.99 -2.26 -10.51
CA PRO A 79 -4.26 -2.74 -9.16
C PRO A 79 -2.97 -3.02 -8.37
N MET A 80 -3.02 -2.75 -7.07
CA MET A 80 -1.98 -3.11 -6.11
C MET A 80 -2.56 -4.04 -5.07
N ASP A 81 -1.93 -5.20 -4.87
CA ASP A 81 -2.00 -5.99 -3.66
C ASP A 81 -0.69 -5.77 -2.90
N ALA A 82 -0.76 -5.27 -1.68
CA ALA A 82 0.42 -4.93 -0.90
C ALA A 82 0.31 -5.40 0.55
N ALA A 83 1.17 -6.34 0.93
CA ALA A 83 1.30 -6.79 2.30
C ALA A 83 2.43 -6.05 3.02
N GLY A 84 2.14 -5.52 4.20
CA GLY A 84 3.14 -5.02 5.12
C GLY A 84 4.06 -6.13 5.66
N GLY A 85 5.34 -5.80 5.86
CA GLY A 85 6.30 -6.62 6.58
C GLY A 85 6.45 -6.25 8.06
N GLY A 86 7.59 -6.59 8.66
CA GLY A 86 7.93 -6.14 10.01
C GLY A 86 8.58 -4.76 9.96
N GLY A 87 8.00 -3.73 10.59
CA GLY A 87 8.62 -2.40 10.68
C GLY A 87 7.77 -1.28 10.08
N ARG A 88 8.31 -0.53 9.10
CA ARG A 88 7.64 0.63 8.50
C ARG A 88 7.38 0.43 7.02
N SER A 89 6.11 0.36 6.61
CA SER A 89 5.76 0.34 5.19
C SER A 89 5.03 1.59 4.74
N THR A 90 5.27 1.96 3.49
CA THR A 90 4.55 3.01 2.78
C THR A 90 4.01 2.42 1.50
N MET A 91 2.70 2.43 1.32
CA MET A 91 1.98 1.89 0.16
C MET A 91 1.25 3.03 -0.54
N THR A 92 1.39 3.12 -1.85
CA THR A 92 0.77 4.17 -2.66
C THR A 92 0.22 3.60 -3.95
N ALA A 93 -1.06 3.82 -4.21
CA ALA A 93 -1.71 3.46 -5.46
C ALA A 93 -2.36 4.69 -6.08
N ILE A 94 -2.19 4.83 -7.39
CA ILE A 94 -2.72 5.95 -8.15
C ILE A 94 -3.50 5.40 -9.35
N GLY A 95 -4.78 5.76 -9.45
CA GLY A 95 -5.62 5.47 -10.62
C GLY A 95 -6.11 4.02 -10.73
N ALA A 96 -6.03 3.24 -9.65
CA ALA A 96 -6.42 1.84 -9.61
C ALA A 96 -6.67 1.37 -8.16
N PRO A 97 -7.39 0.25 -7.96
CA PRO A 97 -7.70 -0.20 -6.61
C PRO A 97 -6.46 -0.67 -5.86
N MET A 98 -6.45 -0.44 -4.55
CA MET A 98 -5.43 -0.94 -3.63
C MET A 98 -6.09 -1.88 -2.64
N ASP A 99 -5.56 -3.09 -2.52
CA ASP A 99 -5.71 -3.95 -1.35
C ASP A 99 -4.40 -3.87 -0.56
N ALA A 100 -4.48 -3.53 0.72
CA ALA A 100 -3.30 -3.41 1.56
C ALA A 100 -3.48 -4.01 2.95
N ALA A 101 -2.63 -4.98 3.29
CA ALA A 101 -2.56 -5.54 4.63
C ALA A 101 -1.48 -4.84 5.47
N GLY A 102 -1.82 -4.43 6.69
CA GLY A 102 -0.95 -3.65 7.55
C GLY A 102 0.17 -4.47 8.20
N ASP A 103 1.26 -3.77 8.54
CA ASP A 103 2.49 -4.32 9.11
C ASP A 103 2.34 -4.72 10.59
N VAL A 104 3.30 -5.53 11.05
CA VAL A 104 3.76 -5.49 12.45
C VAL A 104 4.61 -4.22 12.63
N GLY A 105 3.97 -3.06 12.81
CA GLY A 105 4.68 -1.79 13.04
C GLY A 105 3.94 -0.51 12.66
N ARG A 106 4.42 0.23 11.66
CA ARG A 106 3.85 1.52 11.24
C ARG A 106 3.65 1.56 9.73
N SER A 107 2.39 1.55 9.30
CA SER A 107 2.03 1.58 7.88
C SER A 107 1.47 2.94 7.48
N THR A 108 1.77 3.38 6.26
CA THR A 108 1.13 4.55 5.64
C THR A 108 0.60 4.13 4.28
N MET A 109 -0.70 4.25 4.06
CA MET A 109 -1.40 3.84 2.85
C MET A 109 -2.02 5.06 2.20
N THR A 110 -1.81 5.22 0.90
CA THR A 110 -2.38 6.33 0.11
C THR A 110 -2.98 5.80 -1.18
N ALA A 111 -4.26 6.07 -1.42
CA ALA A 111 -4.91 5.78 -2.69
C ALA A 111 -5.51 7.05 -3.28
N VAL A 112 -5.37 7.19 -4.59
CA VAL A 112 -5.89 8.32 -5.35
C VAL A 112 -6.71 7.81 -6.52
N GLY A 113 -7.99 8.20 -6.57
CA GLY A 113 -8.88 8.06 -7.72
C GLY A 113 -9.74 6.80 -7.79
N ILE A 114 -9.51 5.76 -6.98
CA ILE A 114 -10.25 4.48 -6.99
C ILE A 114 -10.25 3.84 -5.59
N PRO A 115 -11.23 2.98 -5.22
CA PRO A 115 -11.34 2.28 -3.95
C PRO A 115 -10.04 1.78 -3.32
N MET A 116 -9.92 1.94 -2.00
CA MET A 116 -8.90 1.30 -1.17
C MET A 116 -9.60 0.37 -0.17
N ASP A 117 -9.15 -0.88 -0.12
CA ASP A 117 -9.38 -1.74 1.04
C ASP A 117 -8.06 -1.88 1.81
N ALA A 118 -8.11 -1.75 3.12
CA ALA A 118 -6.92 -2.04 3.91
C ALA A 118 -7.20 -2.54 5.32
N ALA A 119 -6.54 -3.64 5.67
CA ALA A 119 -6.57 -4.20 7.01
C ALA A 119 -5.47 -3.56 7.86
N GLY A 120 -5.81 -2.97 9.02
CA GLY A 120 -4.78 -2.56 9.98
C GLY A 120 -4.09 -3.77 10.60
N GLY A 121 -2.77 -3.84 10.49
CA GLY A 121 -1.96 -4.84 11.19
C GLY A 121 -1.94 -4.60 12.70
N THR A 122 -1.08 -5.33 13.41
CA THR A 122 -0.88 -5.15 14.87
C THR A 122 -0.23 -3.80 15.24
N GLY A 123 0.08 -2.99 14.22
CA GLY A 123 0.71 -1.68 14.29
C GLY A 123 -0.21 -0.46 14.29
N ARG A 124 0.39 0.72 14.12
CA ARG A 124 -0.32 1.98 13.85
C ARG A 124 -0.35 2.23 12.35
N SER A 125 -1.54 2.38 11.79
CA SER A 125 -1.70 2.68 10.36
C SER A 125 -2.24 4.09 10.13
N THR A 126 -1.71 4.76 9.11
CA THR A 126 -2.30 5.99 8.57
C THR A 126 -2.78 5.71 7.16
N MET A 127 -4.02 6.05 6.87
CA MET A 127 -4.67 5.82 5.59
C MET A 127 -5.18 7.14 5.03
N THR A 128 -4.90 7.39 3.76
CA THR A 128 -5.41 8.54 3.02
C THR A 128 -6.02 8.07 1.70
N ALA A 129 -7.28 8.38 1.47
CA ALA A 129 -7.97 8.13 0.22
C ALA A 129 -8.45 9.45 -0.39
N ILE A 130 -8.22 9.64 -1.69
CA ILE A 130 -8.63 10.84 -2.41
C ILE A 130 -9.50 10.40 -3.59
N GLY A 131 -10.75 10.85 -3.63
CA GLY A 131 -11.71 10.58 -4.71
C GLY A 131 -12.30 9.17 -4.71
N ALA A 132 -12.16 8.41 -3.62
CA ALA A 132 -12.61 7.02 -3.57
C ALA A 132 -12.92 6.50 -2.15
N PRO A 133 -13.78 5.47 -2.04
CA PRO A 133 -14.08 4.82 -0.77
C PRO A 133 -12.83 4.16 -0.16
N ALA A 134 -12.78 4.18 1.16
CA ALA A 134 -11.72 3.56 1.95
C ALA A 134 -12.34 2.64 3.00
N GLY A 135 -11.87 1.39 3.05
CA GLY A 135 -12.14 0.35 4.05
C GLY A 135 -10.97 0.22 5.04
N GLY A 136 -11.23 0.01 6.34
CA GLY A 136 -10.15 0.01 7.34
C GLY A 136 -10.40 -0.70 8.66
N GLY A 137 -9.58 -1.70 8.98
CA GLY A 137 -9.50 -2.33 10.31
C GLY A 137 -8.37 -1.77 11.20
N GLY A 138 -8.39 -2.04 12.52
CA GLY A 138 -7.27 -1.88 13.45
C GLY A 138 -7.12 -0.48 14.08
N ARG A 139 -5.95 -0.15 14.66
CA ARG A 139 -5.67 1.18 15.24
C ARG A 139 -5.17 2.16 14.16
N SER A 140 -6.12 2.82 13.49
CA SER A 140 -5.85 3.53 12.25
C SER A 140 -6.30 5.00 12.26
N THR A 141 -5.52 5.89 11.65
CA THR A 141 -5.99 7.24 11.30
C THR A 141 -6.36 7.24 9.83
N MET A 142 -7.63 7.51 9.51
CA MET A 142 -8.14 7.52 8.13
C MET A 142 -8.57 8.92 7.70
N THR A 143 -8.16 9.33 6.51
CA THR A 143 -8.60 10.58 5.87
C THR A 143 -9.17 10.26 4.49
N ALA A 144 -10.43 10.61 4.20
CA ALA A 144 -10.96 10.59 2.83
C ALA A 144 -11.35 11.98 2.35
N VAL A 145 -11.18 12.21 1.06
CA VAL A 145 -11.61 13.43 0.37
C VAL A 145 -12.46 13.04 -0.85
N GLY A 146 -13.76 13.37 -0.87
CA GLY A 146 -14.59 13.32 -2.09
C GLY A 146 -15.63 12.19 -2.30
N THR A 147 -15.68 11.13 -1.48
CA THR A 147 -16.63 9.98 -1.64
C THR A 147 -16.97 9.32 -0.29
N PRO A 148 -18.03 8.48 -0.20
CA PRO A 148 -18.37 7.73 1.02
C PRO A 148 -17.23 6.80 1.48
N MET A 149 -17.17 6.52 2.78
CA MET A 149 -16.14 5.71 3.46
C MET A 149 -16.84 4.62 4.29
N ASP A 150 -16.24 3.43 4.38
CA ASP A 150 -16.78 2.29 5.15
C ASP A 150 -15.75 1.81 6.19
N ALA A 151 -16.15 1.72 7.46
CA ALA A 151 -15.25 1.45 8.58
C ALA A 151 -15.39 0.00 9.06
N GLY A 152 -15.02 -0.96 8.22
CA GLY A 152 -15.10 -2.38 8.54
C GLY A 152 -13.99 -2.88 9.48
N GLY A 153 -14.38 -3.35 10.67
CA GLY A 153 -13.75 -4.52 11.31
C GLY A 153 -12.29 -4.40 11.78
N GLY A 154 -12.04 -3.74 12.92
CA GLY A 154 -10.86 -4.12 13.70
C GLY A 154 -10.82 -3.59 15.13
N VAL A 155 -10.08 -4.33 15.96
CA VAL A 155 -9.85 -4.01 17.37
C VAL A 155 -8.79 -2.91 17.48
N GLY A 156 -9.22 -1.66 17.63
CA GLY A 156 -8.31 -0.54 17.81
C GLY A 156 -9.01 0.82 17.83
N ARG A 157 -8.39 1.81 18.49
CA ARG A 157 -8.90 3.18 18.51
C ARG A 157 -8.54 3.85 17.18
N SER A 158 -9.55 4.14 16.37
CA SER A 158 -9.39 4.80 15.07
C SER A 158 -9.87 6.25 15.09
N THR A 159 -9.20 7.10 14.33
CA THR A 159 -9.61 8.49 14.08
C THR A 159 -9.93 8.64 12.62
N MET A 160 -11.13 9.12 12.31
CA MET A 160 -11.63 9.22 10.95
C MET A 160 -11.95 10.67 10.61
N THR A 161 -11.46 11.14 9.47
CA THR A 161 -11.75 12.47 8.92
C THR A 161 -12.22 12.28 7.48
N ALA A 162 -13.46 12.69 7.16
CA ALA A 162 -13.92 12.77 5.78
C ALA A 162 -14.19 14.23 5.41
N VAL A 163 -13.76 14.60 4.20
CA VAL A 163 -13.99 15.89 3.58
C VAL A 163 -14.78 15.63 2.28
N GLY A 164 -16.11 15.71 2.32
CA GLY A 164 -16.99 15.33 1.20
C GLY A 164 -18.33 14.70 1.61
N THR A 165 -18.92 13.87 0.72
CA THR A 165 -20.21 13.16 0.84
C THR A 165 -20.36 12.30 2.11
N PRO A 166 -21.58 11.86 2.50
CA PRO A 166 -21.83 11.19 3.78
C PRO A 166 -21.00 9.91 4.00
N MET A 167 -20.66 9.67 5.28
CA MET A 167 -20.07 8.42 5.78
C MET A 167 -21.18 7.38 5.96
N ASP A 168 -20.93 6.10 5.65
CA ASP A 168 -21.81 5.00 6.07
C ASP A 168 -21.13 4.27 7.24
N ALA A 169 -21.72 4.38 8.43
CA ALA A 169 -21.13 3.88 9.66
C ALA A 169 -21.80 2.57 10.08
N GLY A 170 -21.46 1.48 9.40
CA GLY A 170 -21.79 0.13 9.86
C GLY A 170 -21.13 -0.14 11.22
N VAL A 171 -21.94 -0.18 12.30
CA VAL A 171 -21.64 -0.65 13.67
C VAL A 171 -20.16 -0.51 14.11
N VAL A 172 -19.72 0.70 14.44
CA VAL A 172 -18.35 0.97 14.93
C VAL A 172 -18.32 1.10 16.46
N TYR A 173 -17.55 0.23 17.12
CA TYR A 173 -17.20 0.38 18.53
C TYR A 173 -16.07 1.43 18.71
N CYS A 174 -16.45 2.60 19.22
CA CYS A 174 -15.61 3.58 19.92
C CYS A 174 -14.47 4.28 19.11
N GLY A 175 -14.83 5.23 18.25
CA GLY A 175 -13.92 6.22 17.63
C GLY A 175 -14.48 7.65 17.69
N LYS A 176 -13.62 8.67 17.82
CA LYS A 176 -14.02 10.09 17.75
C LYS A 176 -14.16 10.48 16.27
N PHE A 177 -15.36 10.86 15.85
CA PHE A 177 -15.64 11.33 14.50
C PHE A 177 -15.52 12.86 14.43
N PHE A 178 -14.75 13.38 13.48
CA PHE A 178 -14.70 14.81 13.17
C PHE A 178 -15.14 15.01 11.71
N LYS A 179 -16.32 15.61 11.53
CA LYS A 179 -16.79 16.11 10.24
C LYS A 179 -16.41 17.59 10.16
N ARG A 180 -15.61 17.98 9.16
CA ARG A 180 -15.32 19.38 8.86
C ARG A 180 -16.08 19.73 7.59
N ASP A 181 -17.24 20.35 7.76
CA ASP A 181 -18.01 20.88 6.64
C ASP A 181 -17.28 22.12 6.10
N HIS A 182 -17.00 22.14 4.79
CA HIS A 182 -16.51 23.32 4.09
C HIS A 182 -17.69 23.96 3.36
N ASN A 183 -17.99 25.21 3.72
CA ASN A 183 -18.97 26.11 3.11
C ASN A 183 -18.53 26.54 1.70
#